data_AF-A0A2E9LVV3-F1
#
_entry.id   AF-A0A2E9LVV3-F1
#
_cell.length_a   1.000
_cell.length_b   1.000
_cell.length_c   1.000
_cell.angle_alpha   90.00
_cell.angle_beta   90.00
_cell.angle_gamma   90.00
#
_symmetry.space_group_name_H-M   'P 1'
#
loop_
_entity.id
_entity.type
_entity.pdbx_description
1 polymer ?
#
loop_
_entity_poly.entity_id
_entity_poly.type
_entity_poly.pdbx_seq_one_letter_code
_entity_poly.pdbx_strand_id
1 'polypeptide(L)'
;MVRIRCLRLPGYIRRLRASTSGIPYSRSKVKLSYLALMFAGVTLIAPVTVSSQQGVWKLDVSEPLTYFISEGSKESGFKEGDRVLAEWALEAWARQTNPSLEMVPGPEESATIRVYWVAAGEGMYGEMRARMVDGRLAADVFVHPDTESLGLDIAQTGRLDPLFRDTVVYLTCVHELGHAFGLPHTAAFSDIMYTFQYGGDFVGYFMRFREKLDAWDDIRLASPFSDADSGTLRFLYPQRGVS
;
A
#
# COMPACT_ATOMS: atom_id res chain seq x y z
N MET A 1 -8.39 1.27 13.58
CA MET A 1 -7.87 0.04 12.93
C MET A 1 -8.59 -0.09 11.58
N VAL A 2 -8.00 0.47 10.52
CA VAL A 2 -8.59 0.46 9.16
C VAL A 2 -8.04 -0.77 8.44
N ARG A 3 -8.91 -1.75 8.17
CA ARG A 3 -8.60 -2.94 7.36
C ARG A 3 -9.03 -2.63 5.93
N ILE A 4 -8.08 -2.38 5.04
CA ILE A 4 -8.38 -2.26 3.60
C ILE A 4 -8.39 -3.68 3.04
N ARG A 5 -9.58 -4.24 2.79
CA ARG A 5 -9.72 -5.52 2.08
C ARG A 5 -9.89 -5.25 0.58
N CYS A 6 -9.07 -5.90 -0.24
CA CYS A 6 -9.24 -5.98 -1.68
C CYS A 6 -10.36 -7.00 -2.00
N LEU A 7 -11.41 -6.58 -2.70
CA LEU A 7 -12.54 -7.43 -3.12
C LEU A 7 -12.34 -7.89 -4.57
N ARG A 8 -12.62 -9.18 -4.81
CA ARG A 8 -12.62 -9.87 -6.10
C ARG A 8 -14.05 -9.96 -6.66
N LEU A 9 -14.28 -9.59 -7.92
CA LEU A 9 -15.42 -10.00 -8.77
C LEU A 9 -14.95 -10.00 -10.24
N PRO A 10 -15.39 -10.95 -11.10
CA PRO A 10 -16.76 -10.98 -11.68
C PRO A 10 -17.29 -12.42 -11.86
N GLY A 11 -18.54 -12.75 -12.23
CA GLY A 11 -19.75 -12.06 -12.66
C GLY A 11 -20.69 -13.14 -13.23
N TYR A 12 -22.01 -13.00 -13.13
CA TYR A 12 -22.95 -13.75 -13.98
C TYR A 12 -24.24 -12.97 -14.18
N ILE A 13 -24.53 -12.65 -15.44
CA ILE A 13 -25.76 -12.03 -15.90
C ILE A 13 -26.83 -13.11 -16.05
N ARG A 14 -28.01 -12.91 -15.45
CA ARG A 14 -29.27 -13.44 -16.01
C ARG A 14 -30.43 -12.51 -15.69
N ARG A 15 -31.10 -12.09 -16.76
CA ARG A 15 -32.28 -11.21 -16.81
C ARG A 15 -33.57 -12.06 -16.77
N LEU A 16 -34.70 -11.38 -16.49
CA LEU A 16 -36.15 -11.77 -16.55
C LEU A 16 -36.75 -11.94 -15.15
N ARG A 17 -37.94 -11.43 -14.79
CA ARG A 17 -39.05 -10.76 -15.49
C ARG A 17 -39.88 -9.99 -14.43
N ALA A 18 -40.56 -8.92 -14.84
CA ALA A 18 -41.47 -8.13 -14.00
C ALA A 18 -42.80 -8.87 -13.71
N SER A 19 -43.38 -8.62 -12.53
CA SER A 19 -44.83 -8.77 -12.30
C SER A 19 -45.30 -7.75 -11.26
N THR A 20 -46.23 -6.91 -11.68
CA THR A 20 -46.90 -5.82 -10.95
C THR A 20 -48.24 -6.27 -10.37
N SER A 21 -48.53 -5.90 -9.13
CA SER A 21 -49.86 -5.63 -8.53
C SER A 21 -49.69 -5.53 -7.01
N GLY A 22 -50.30 -4.67 -6.20
CA GLY A 22 -51.25 -3.58 -6.33
C GLY A 22 -51.45 -3.01 -4.90
N ILE A 23 -51.55 -1.68 -4.77
CA ILE A 23 -52.00 -0.90 -3.58
C ILE A 23 -53.50 -0.56 -3.84
N PRO A 24 -54.41 -0.16 -2.89
CA PRO A 24 -54.27 0.37 -1.51
C PRO A 24 -55.29 -0.15 -0.47
N TYR A 25 -55.14 0.24 0.81
CA TYR A 25 -56.27 0.86 1.53
C TYR A 25 -55.83 1.77 2.70
N SER A 26 -56.60 2.84 2.85
CA SER A 26 -56.45 4.00 3.73
C SER A 26 -57.11 3.77 5.10
N ARG A 27 -56.62 4.43 6.16
CA ARG A 27 -57.50 5.21 7.06
C ARG A 27 -56.74 6.11 8.03
N SER A 28 -57.28 7.31 8.12
CA SER A 28 -56.91 8.48 8.89
C SER A 28 -57.11 8.33 10.41
N LYS A 29 -56.33 9.10 11.20
CA LYS A 29 -56.82 10.26 11.98
C LYS A 29 -55.70 10.83 12.86
N VAL A 30 -55.36 12.09 12.59
CA VAL A 30 -54.58 12.98 13.46
C VAL A 30 -55.47 13.43 14.62
N LYS A 31 -54.91 13.43 15.84
CA LYS A 31 -55.14 14.44 16.89
C LYS A 31 -54.23 14.11 18.07
N LEU A 32 -53.16 14.86 18.25
CA LEU A 32 -52.51 14.97 19.56
C LEU A 32 -52.06 16.41 19.77
N SER A 33 -52.57 16.96 20.86
CA SER A 33 -52.48 18.33 21.34
C SER A 33 -51.05 18.64 21.79
N TYR A 34 -50.46 19.71 21.26
CA TYR A 34 -49.18 20.23 21.74
C TYR A 34 -49.42 21.22 22.88
N LEU A 35 -48.96 20.87 24.08
CA LEU A 35 -48.69 21.81 25.14
C LEU A 35 -47.52 21.26 25.98
N ALA A 36 -46.34 21.87 25.88
CA ALA A 36 -45.45 22.10 27.02
C ALA A 36 -44.13 22.78 26.60
N LEU A 37 -43.93 23.95 27.21
CA LEU A 37 -42.68 24.56 27.70
C LEU A 37 -41.51 24.79 26.73
N MET A 38 -41.39 26.04 26.31
CA MET A 38 -40.13 26.66 25.88
C MET A 38 -39.20 26.85 27.09
N PHE A 39 -38.15 26.02 27.20
CA PHE A 39 -36.97 26.36 27.99
C PHE A 39 -35.98 27.10 27.09
N ALA A 40 -35.84 28.41 27.30
CA ALA A 40 -34.77 29.21 26.73
C ALA A 40 -33.48 28.92 27.51
N GLY A 41 -32.78 27.86 27.13
CA GLY A 41 -31.42 27.57 27.57
C GLY A 41 -30.43 27.99 26.49
N VAL A 42 -29.80 29.16 26.63
CA VAL A 42 -28.64 29.53 25.81
C VAL A 42 -27.47 28.68 26.30
N THR A 43 -27.29 27.51 25.68
CA THR A 43 -26.08 26.72 25.84
C THR A 43 -25.02 27.34 24.92
N LEU A 44 -24.02 27.99 25.52
CA LEU A 44 -22.77 28.33 24.82
C LEU A 44 -22.07 27.01 24.50
N ILE A 45 -22.37 26.44 23.34
CA ILE A 45 -21.60 25.34 22.77
C ILE A 45 -20.31 25.98 22.29
N ALA A 46 -19.28 26.01 23.14
CA ALA A 46 -17.94 26.27 22.67
C ALA A 46 -17.65 25.24 21.57
N PRO A 47 -17.14 25.65 20.39
CA PRO A 47 -16.73 24.68 19.39
C PRO A 47 -15.58 23.89 20.01
N VAL A 48 -15.87 22.65 20.42
CA VAL A 48 -14.81 21.66 20.58
C VAL A 48 -14.28 21.47 19.17
N THR A 49 -13.18 22.16 18.86
CA THR A 49 -12.35 21.78 17.73
C THR A 49 -11.80 20.41 18.07
N VAL A 50 -12.55 19.37 17.69
CA VAL A 50 -11.97 18.05 17.48
C VAL A 50 -11.01 18.26 16.33
N SER A 51 -9.77 18.63 16.67
CA SER A 51 -8.66 18.55 15.74
C SER A 51 -8.56 17.07 15.40
N SER A 52 -9.15 16.68 14.27
CA SER A 52 -8.84 15.42 13.65
C SER A 52 -7.38 15.52 13.22
N GLN A 53 -6.46 15.25 14.14
CA GLN A 53 -5.18 14.68 13.74
C GLN A 53 -5.49 13.26 13.23
N GLN A 54 -6.12 13.19 12.06
CA GLN A 54 -5.76 12.16 11.10
C GLN A 54 -4.36 12.56 10.66
N GLY A 55 -3.38 12.27 11.52
CA GLY A 55 -1.97 12.52 11.24
C GLY A 55 -1.67 11.83 9.92
N VAL A 56 -1.06 12.57 9.00
CA VAL A 56 -0.50 11.99 7.78
C VAL A 56 0.40 10.84 8.22
N TRP A 57 0.11 9.61 7.76
CA TRP A 57 0.96 8.46 8.05
C TRP A 57 2.37 8.76 7.52
N LYS A 58 3.35 8.82 8.43
CA LYS A 58 4.73 9.20 8.12
C LYS A 58 5.67 8.62 9.17
N LEU A 59 6.78 8.02 8.73
CA LEU A 59 7.82 7.55 9.63
C LEU A 59 8.59 8.73 10.23
N ASP A 60 9.05 8.58 11.47
CA ASP A 60 9.95 9.55 12.08
C ASP A 60 11.37 9.30 11.58
N VAL A 61 11.87 10.21 10.74
CA VAL A 61 13.23 10.17 10.17
C VAL A 61 14.20 11.09 10.93
N SER A 62 13.88 11.42 12.19
CA SER A 62 14.76 12.24 13.01
C SER A 62 16.01 11.52 13.48
N GLU A 63 15.95 10.20 13.51
CA GLU A 63 17.02 9.25 13.78
C GLU A 63 17.11 8.26 12.60
N PRO A 64 18.21 7.50 12.47
CA PRO A 64 18.32 6.46 11.45
C PRO A 64 17.16 5.46 11.55
N LEU A 65 16.58 5.12 10.40
CA LEU A 65 15.53 4.09 10.34
C LEU A 65 16.19 2.72 10.46
N THR A 66 15.70 1.91 11.40
CA THR A 66 16.15 0.51 11.50
C THR A 66 15.28 -0.39 10.65
N TYR A 67 15.87 -1.39 10.00
CA TYR A 67 15.14 -2.40 9.25
C TYR A 67 15.50 -3.83 9.64
N PHE A 68 14.52 -4.71 9.51
CA PHE A 68 14.68 -6.15 9.61
C PHE A 68 14.06 -6.80 8.37
N ILE A 69 14.73 -7.79 7.80
CA ILE A 69 14.20 -8.60 6.70
C ILE A 69 14.23 -10.04 7.18
N SER A 70 13.06 -10.66 7.26
CA SER A 70 12.93 -12.03 7.74
C SER A 70 13.64 -13.01 6.82
N GLU A 71 13.99 -14.16 7.38
CA GLU A 71 14.23 -15.35 6.57
C GLU A 71 12.95 -15.71 5.82
N GLY A 72 13.10 -16.17 4.58
CA GLY A 72 11.98 -16.74 3.82
C GLY A 72 11.91 -18.24 3.99
N SER A 73 10.87 -18.86 3.40
CA SER A 73 10.72 -20.31 3.40
C SER A 73 10.37 -20.81 2.01
N LYS A 74 10.58 -22.10 1.74
CA LYS A 74 10.24 -22.66 0.42
C LYS A 74 8.75 -22.57 0.15
N GLU A 75 7.93 -22.65 1.20
CA GLU A 75 6.47 -22.55 1.13
C GLU A 75 6.00 -21.16 0.67
N SER A 76 6.82 -20.12 0.83
CA SER A 76 6.51 -18.78 0.30
C SER A 76 6.91 -18.55 -1.15
N GLY A 77 7.57 -19.53 -1.79
CA GLY A 77 8.20 -19.33 -3.10
C GLY A 77 9.40 -18.38 -3.04
N PHE A 78 9.90 -18.10 -1.84
CA PHE A 78 11.08 -17.29 -1.61
C PHE A 78 12.34 -17.93 -2.23
N LYS A 79 13.19 -17.08 -2.79
CA LYS A 79 14.53 -17.41 -3.26
C LYS A 79 15.55 -16.58 -2.50
N GLU A 80 16.76 -17.10 -2.34
CA GLU A 80 17.85 -16.43 -1.60
C GLU A 80 18.09 -14.98 -2.05
N GLY A 81 18.01 -14.73 -3.36
CA GLY A 81 18.15 -13.38 -3.93
C GLY A 81 17.08 -12.38 -3.49
N ASP A 82 15.90 -12.82 -3.03
CA ASP A 82 14.80 -11.93 -2.64
C ASP A 82 15.17 -11.03 -1.46
N ARG A 83 16.01 -11.54 -0.55
CA ARG A 83 16.52 -10.73 0.57
C ARG A 83 17.31 -9.52 0.07
N VAL A 84 18.14 -9.73 -0.94
CA VAL A 84 18.94 -8.67 -1.57
C VAL A 84 18.04 -7.70 -2.33
N LEU A 85 16.98 -8.18 -3.00
CA LEU A 85 16.00 -7.30 -3.66
C LEU A 85 15.29 -6.37 -2.67
N ALA A 86 14.91 -6.87 -1.49
CA ALA A 86 14.32 -6.05 -0.43
C ALA A 86 15.30 -5.00 0.12
N GLU A 87 16.58 -5.37 0.29
CA GLU A 87 17.63 -4.41 0.66
C GLU A 87 17.77 -3.31 -0.40
N TRP A 88 17.83 -3.66 -1.68
CA TRP A 88 17.88 -2.69 -2.77
C TRP A 88 16.66 -1.80 -2.84
N ALA A 89 15.47 -2.31 -2.51
CA ALA A 89 14.24 -1.51 -2.45
C ALA A 89 14.30 -0.47 -1.32
N LEU A 90 14.84 -0.83 -0.15
CA LEU A 90 15.09 0.12 0.95
C LEU A 90 16.11 1.19 0.52
N GLU A 91 17.22 0.78 -0.09
CA GLU A 91 18.23 1.71 -0.61
C GLU A 91 17.66 2.66 -1.67
N ALA A 92 16.78 2.16 -2.55
CA ALA A 92 16.15 2.96 -3.59
C ALA A 92 15.33 4.10 -2.98
N TRP A 93 14.53 3.82 -1.95
CA TRP A 93 13.79 4.85 -1.19
C TRP A 93 14.72 5.80 -0.44
N ALA A 94 15.77 5.29 0.22
CA ALA A 94 16.72 6.12 0.94
C ALA A 94 17.38 7.18 0.06
N ARG A 95 17.71 6.83 -1.20
CA ARG A 95 18.33 7.73 -2.17
C ARG A 95 17.41 8.85 -2.70
N GLN A 96 16.09 8.75 -2.48
CA GLN A 96 15.14 9.73 -3.02
C GLN A 96 15.10 11.05 -2.24
N THR A 97 15.61 11.06 -1.00
CA THR A 97 15.75 12.28 -0.21
C THR A 97 17.16 12.86 -0.33
N ASN A 98 17.31 14.14 -0.01
CA ASN A 98 18.60 14.80 0.08
C ASN A 98 18.69 15.60 1.40
N PRO A 99 19.58 15.26 2.35
CA PRO A 99 20.44 14.09 2.32
C PRO A 99 19.63 12.79 2.27
N SER A 100 20.24 11.72 1.78
CA SER A 100 19.61 10.39 1.75
C SER A 100 19.23 9.94 3.16
N LEU A 101 18.13 9.21 3.28
CA LEU A 101 17.73 8.65 4.57
C LEU A 101 18.78 7.64 5.03
N GLU A 102 19.16 7.72 6.30
CA GLU A 102 20.01 6.69 6.90
C GLU A 102 19.13 5.49 7.28
N MET A 103 19.42 4.34 6.69
CA MET A 103 18.72 3.09 6.94
C MET A 103 19.74 2.00 7.31
N VAL A 104 19.55 1.35 8.46
CA VAL A 104 20.50 0.37 9.00
C VAL A 104 19.79 -0.90 9.47
N PRO A 105 20.42 -2.09 9.38
CA PRO A 105 19.87 -3.30 9.97
C PRO A 105 19.65 -3.16 11.49
N GLY A 106 18.61 -3.79 12.02
CA GLY A 106 18.33 -3.83 13.46
C GLY A 106 17.58 -5.08 13.90
N PRO A 107 17.40 -5.27 15.22
CA PRO A 107 16.61 -6.38 15.77
C PRO A 107 15.16 -6.32 15.29
N GLU A 108 14.55 -7.48 15.05
CA GLU A 108 13.16 -7.57 14.59
C GLU A 108 12.19 -6.85 15.53
N GLU A 109 12.38 -6.96 16.85
CA GLU A 109 11.43 -6.44 17.83
C GLU A 109 11.35 -4.91 17.80
N SER A 110 12.47 -4.25 17.54
CA SER A 110 12.62 -2.79 17.58
C SER A 110 12.74 -2.14 16.20
N ALA A 111 12.85 -2.92 15.12
CA ALA A 111 13.03 -2.39 13.77
C ALA A 111 11.88 -1.45 13.38
N THR A 112 12.19 -0.30 12.78
CA THR A 112 11.20 0.65 12.26
C THR A 112 10.45 0.08 11.07
N ILE A 113 11.13 -0.64 10.19
CA ILE A 113 10.54 -1.33 9.04
C ILE A 113 10.87 -2.82 9.12
N ARG A 114 9.87 -3.68 9.00
CA ARG A 114 10.05 -5.13 8.97
C ARG A 114 9.53 -5.68 7.66
N VAL A 115 10.33 -6.45 6.94
CA VAL A 115 9.94 -7.11 5.70
C VAL A 115 9.79 -8.59 5.96
N TYR A 116 8.64 -9.15 5.60
CA TYR A 116 8.28 -10.55 5.78
C TYR A 116 7.91 -11.19 4.46
N TRP A 117 8.38 -12.42 4.25
CA TRP A 117 8.00 -13.25 3.10
C TRP A 117 6.84 -14.14 3.48
N VAL A 118 5.71 -14.00 2.78
CA VAL A 118 4.48 -14.72 3.09
C VAL A 118 4.10 -15.69 1.99
N ALA A 119 3.53 -16.82 2.40
CA ALA A 119 2.99 -17.82 1.47
C ALA A 119 1.99 -17.20 0.50
N ALA A 120 2.01 -17.68 -0.74
CA ALA A 120 1.10 -17.26 -1.79
C ALA A 120 -0.36 -17.22 -1.29
N GLY A 121 -0.99 -16.07 -1.41
CA GLY A 121 -2.44 -15.91 -1.40
C GLY A 121 -2.88 -15.55 -2.81
N GLU A 122 -3.96 -16.15 -3.33
CA GLU A 122 -4.37 -15.96 -4.74
C GLU A 122 -4.40 -14.48 -5.15
N GLY A 123 -3.53 -14.10 -6.09
CA GLY A 123 -3.50 -12.76 -6.71
C GLY A 123 -3.01 -11.61 -5.81
N MET A 124 -2.43 -11.91 -4.64
CA MET A 124 -1.88 -10.89 -3.74
C MET A 124 -0.37 -10.74 -3.96
N TYR A 125 0.08 -9.51 -4.21
CA TYR A 125 1.51 -9.18 -4.35
C TYR A 125 2.14 -8.88 -2.98
N GLY A 126 1.49 -8.03 -2.19
CA GLY A 126 1.96 -7.64 -0.87
C GLY A 126 0.92 -6.87 -0.06
N GLU A 127 1.32 -6.48 1.14
CA GLU A 127 0.57 -5.56 2.00
C GLU A 127 1.52 -4.88 2.99
N MET A 128 1.39 -3.56 3.13
CA MET A 128 1.94 -2.83 4.27
C MET A 128 0.91 -2.69 5.40
N ARG A 129 1.36 -2.96 6.64
CA ARG A 129 0.58 -2.75 7.87
C ARG A 129 1.28 -1.78 8.82
N ALA A 130 0.51 -0.79 9.28
CA ALA A 130 0.92 0.14 10.31
C ALA A 130 1.11 -0.54 11.67
N ARG A 131 2.17 -0.15 12.38
CA ARG A 131 2.55 -0.59 13.72
C ARG A 131 3.11 0.59 14.53
N MET A 132 3.27 0.37 15.83
CA MET A 132 3.99 1.27 16.75
C MET A 132 5.14 0.51 17.44
N VAL A 133 6.28 1.17 17.61
CA VAL A 133 7.40 0.74 18.46
C VAL A 133 7.78 1.90 19.36
N ASP A 134 7.78 1.70 20.67
CA ASP A 134 8.16 2.73 21.65
C ASP A 134 7.46 4.08 21.42
N GLY A 135 6.19 4.04 21.01
CA GLY A 135 5.39 5.25 20.74
C GLY A 135 5.68 5.94 19.41
N ARG A 136 6.53 5.36 18.54
CA ARG A 136 6.81 5.84 17.18
C ARG A 136 6.15 4.96 16.12
N LEU A 137 5.73 5.57 15.00
CA LEU A 137 5.15 4.85 13.86
C LEU A 137 6.22 3.94 13.23
N ALA A 138 5.81 2.73 12.89
CA ALA A 138 6.65 1.69 12.33
C ALA A 138 5.83 0.84 11.34
N ALA A 139 6.47 0.18 10.37
CA ALA A 139 5.77 -0.56 9.33
C ALA A 139 6.15 -2.04 9.32
N ASP A 140 5.17 -2.89 9.03
CA ASP A 140 5.36 -4.28 8.65
C ASP A 140 4.96 -4.43 7.18
N VAL A 141 5.89 -4.87 6.35
CA VAL A 141 5.74 -5.08 4.91
C VAL A 141 5.72 -6.57 4.65
N PHE A 142 4.61 -7.07 4.12
CA PHE A 142 4.44 -8.48 3.75
C PHE A 142 4.52 -8.59 2.23
N VAL A 143 5.38 -9.48 1.73
CA VAL A 143 5.61 -9.69 0.30
C VAL A 143 5.33 -11.16 -0.04
N HIS A 144 4.59 -11.38 -1.11
CA HIS A 144 4.34 -12.71 -1.70
C HIS A 144 5.29 -12.90 -2.91
N PRO A 145 6.44 -13.57 -2.75
CA PRO A 145 7.44 -13.66 -3.82
C PRO A 145 7.14 -14.76 -4.85
N ASP A 146 6.10 -15.57 -4.64
CA ASP A 146 5.69 -16.64 -5.55
C ASP A 146 4.88 -16.10 -6.75
N THR A 147 5.57 -15.90 -7.86
CA THR A 147 4.97 -15.44 -9.12
C THR A 147 4.02 -16.45 -9.76
N GLU A 148 4.07 -17.73 -9.40
CA GLU A 148 3.13 -18.74 -9.93
C GLU A 148 1.70 -18.49 -9.46
N SER A 149 1.54 -17.78 -8.34
CA SER A 149 0.25 -17.47 -7.73
C SER A 149 -0.39 -16.15 -8.18
N LEU A 150 0.32 -15.38 -9.01
CA LEU A 150 -0.07 -14.01 -9.43
C LEU A 150 -0.88 -13.97 -10.73
N GLY A 151 -1.27 -15.14 -11.26
CA GLY A 151 -2.01 -15.29 -12.50
C GLY A 151 -1.18 -15.88 -13.63
N LEU A 152 -1.85 -16.45 -14.63
CA LEU A 152 -1.23 -17.25 -15.69
C LEU A 152 -0.17 -16.48 -16.48
N ASP A 153 -0.43 -15.22 -16.82
CA ASP A 153 0.47 -14.43 -17.66
C ASP A 153 1.77 -14.05 -16.91
N ILE A 154 1.67 -13.65 -15.64
CA ILE A 154 2.82 -13.38 -14.78
C ILE A 154 3.63 -14.66 -14.54
N ALA A 155 2.94 -15.77 -14.23
CA ALA A 155 3.56 -17.06 -14.00
C ALA A 155 4.34 -17.54 -15.24
N GLN A 156 3.70 -17.52 -16.43
CA GLN A 156 4.34 -17.94 -17.67
C GLN A 156 5.54 -17.06 -18.01
N THR A 157 5.41 -15.74 -17.86
CA THR A 157 6.51 -14.80 -18.15
C THR A 157 7.68 -15.02 -17.17
N GLY A 158 7.40 -15.16 -15.87
CA GLY A 158 8.41 -15.40 -14.84
C GLY A 158 9.16 -16.73 -14.99
N ARG A 159 8.53 -17.77 -15.56
CA ARG A 159 9.22 -19.03 -15.90
C ARG A 159 10.20 -18.88 -17.06
N LEU A 160 9.86 -18.05 -18.04
CA LEU A 160 10.67 -17.83 -19.25
C LEU A 160 11.79 -16.81 -19.03
N ASP A 161 11.56 -15.85 -18.14
CA ASP A 161 12.52 -14.79 -17.81
C ASP A 161 12.71 -14.69 -16.29
N PRO A 162 13.78 -15.31 -15.74
CA PRO A 162 14.10 -15.22 -14.32
C PRO A 162 14.32 -13.78 -13.83
N LEU A 163 14.85 -12.89 -14.68
CA LEU A 163 15.06 -11.49 -14.34
C LEU A 163 13.72 -10.71 -14.30
N PHE A 164 12.73 -11.12 -15.08
CA PHE A 164 11.35 -10.63 -14.93
C PHE A 164 10.75 -11.06 -13.59
N ARG A 165 10.91 -12.33 -13.20
CA ARG A 165 10.45 -12.79 -11.88
C ARG A 165 11.03 -11.93 -10.77
N ASP A 166 12.33 -11.67 -10.81
CA ASP A 166 13.01 -10.86 -9.79
C ASP A 166 12.58 -9.39 -9.85
N THR A 167 12.28 -8.88 -11.04
CA THR A 167 11.66 -7.55 -11.21
C THR A 167 10.29 -7.47 -10.51
N VAL A 168 9.45 -8.49 -10.62
CA VAL A 168 8.13 -8.52 -9.94
C VAL A 168 8.29 -8.43 -8.43
N VAL A 169 9.19 -9.24 -7.85
CA VAL A 169 9.46 -9.25 -6.41
C VAL A 169 10.03 -7.90 -5.96
N TYR A 170 11.04 -7.40 -6.66
CA TYR A 170 11.66 -6.10 -6.35
C TYR A 170 10.64 -4.96 -6.37
N LEU A 171 9.88 -4.79 -7.46
CA LEU A 171 8.91 -3.70 -7.54
C LEU A 171 7.78 -3.83 -6.53
N THR A 172 7.42 -5.06 -6.14
CA THR A 172 6.48 -5.29 -5.04
C THR A 172 7.07 -4.80 -3.71
N CYS A 173 8.32 -5.11 -3.40
CA CYS A 173 9.01 -4.54 -2.24
C CYS A 173 9.01 -3.01 -2.29
N VAL A 174 9.35 -2.40 -3.43
CA VAL A 174 9.36 -0.93 -3.58
C VAL A 174 7.97 -0.34 -3.35
N HIS A 175 6.90 -0.93 -3.91
CA HIS A 175 5.52 -0.49 -3.75
C HIS A 175 5.08 -0.50 -2.28
N GLU A 176 5.22 -1.64 -1.61
CA GLU A 176 4.78 -1.76 -0.21
C GLU A 176 5.61 -0.90 0.75
N LEU A 177 6.90 -0.70 0.46
CA LEU A 177 7.72 0.28 1.17
C LEU A 177 7.25 1.71 0.92
N GLY A 178 6.73 2.03 -0.27
CA GLY A 178 6.13 3.34 -0.54
C GLY A 178 4.95 3.64 0.40
N HIS A 179 4.10 2.64 0.67
CA HIS A 179 3.09 2.74 1.72
C HIS A 179 3.71 2.95 3.10
N ALA A 180 4.78 2.23 3.45
CA ALA A 180 5.47 2.42 4.73
C ALA A 180 5.93 3.89 4.89
N PHE A 181 6.36 4.53 3.81
CA PHE A 181 6.77 5.93 3.79
C PHE A 181 5.61 6.95 3.75
N GLY A 182 4.35 6.57 3.59
CA GLY A 182 3.25 7.54 3.52
C GLY A 182 2.58 7.69 2.17
N LEU A 183 3.09 7.03 1.12
CA LEU A 183 2.56 7.26 -0.22
C LEU A 183 1.23 6.50 -0.42
N PRO A 184 0.16 7.17 -0.86
CA PRO A 184 -1.07 6.52 -1.25
C PRO A 184 -0.95 5.92 -2.64
N HIS A 185 -1.89 5.04 -2.99
CA HIS A 185 -2.03 4.57 -4.37
C HIS A 185 -2.28 5.72 -5.35
N THR A 186 -1.83 5.55 -6.59
CA THR A 186 -2.13 6.45 -7.71
C THR A 186 -2.83 5.70 -8.85
N ALA A 187 -3.45 6.46 -9.76
CA ALA A 187 -4.03 5.94 -11.00
C ALA A 187 -3.08 6.05 -12.20
N ALA A 188 -1.86 6.60 -12.00
CA ALA A 188 -0.92 6.81 -13.08
C ALA A 188 -0.04 5.56 -13.26
N PHE A 189 -0.14 4.93 -14.44
CA PHE A 189 0.52 3.65 -14.73
C PHE A 189 2.05 3.68 -14.59
N SER A 190 2.67 4.85 -14.77
CA SER A 190 4.12 5.04 -14.62
C SER A 190 4.61 4.94 -13.17
N ASP A 191 3.75 5.28 -12.21
CA ASP A 191 4.12 5.41 -10.80
C ASP A 191 4.35 4.04 -10.17
N ILE A 192 5.31 3.96 -9.25
CA ILE A 192 5.48 2.74 -8.46
C ILE A 192 4.25 2.49 -7.60
N MET A 193 3.57 3.55 -7.15
CA MET A 193 2.35 3.47 -6.35
C MET A 193 1.07 3.25 -7.16
N TYR A 194 1.15 2.94 -8.46
CA TYR A 194 -0.02 2.57 -9.27
C TYR A 194 -0.79 1.39 -8.64
N THR A 195 -2.11 1.50 -8.56
CA THR A 195 -2.95 0.39 -8.12
C THR A 195 -3.64 -0.32 -9.28
N PHE A 196 -3.55 -1.65 -9.27
CA PHE A 196 -4.21 -2.53 -10.23
C PHE A 196 -5.74 -2.56 -10.11
N GLN A 197 -6.33 -1.89 -9.11
CA GLN A 197 -7.79 -1.71 -9.03
C GLN A 197 -8.36 -0.94 -10.22
N TYR A 198 -7.53 -0.14 -10.90
CA TYR A 198 -7.91 0.56 -12.13
C TYR A 198 -7.76 -0.32 -13.39
N GLY A 199 -7.40 -1.60 -13.24
CA GLY A 199 -7.10 -2.51 -14.34
C GLY A 199 -5.69 -2.31 -14.88
N GLY A 200 -5.51 -2.47 -16.18
CA GLY A 200 -4.24 -2.26 -16.88
C GLY A 200 -3.53 -3.55 -17.29
N ASP A 201 -2.40 -3.37 -17.96
CA ASP A 201 -1.53 -4.46 -18.38
C ASP A 201 -0.54 -4.79 -17.23
N PHE A 202 -0.83 -5.84 -16.47
CA PHE A 202 0.00 -6.24 -15.33
C PHE A 202 1.38 -6.71 -15.77
N VAL A 203 1.48 -7.45 -16.88
CA VAL A 203 2.78 -7.86 -17.43
C VAL A 203 3.54 -6.64 -17.91
N GLY A 204 2.88 -5.77 -18.70
CA GLY A 204 3.43 -4.51 -19.18
C GLY A 204 3.91 -3.59 -18.06
N TYR A 205 3.22 -3.58 -16.90
CA TYR A 205 3.63 -2.83 -15.72
C TYR A 205 5.03 -3.26 -15.28
N PHE A 206 5.28 -4.55 -15.06
CA PHE A 206 6.61 -5.03 -14.65
C PHE A 206 7.64 -4.96 -15.78
N MET A 207 7.21 -5.23 -17.03
CA MET A 207 8.09 -5.20 -18.20
C MET A 207 8.75 -3.83 -18.41
N ARG A 208 8.07 -2.72 -18.12
CA ARG A 208 8.64 -1.37 -18.28
C ARG A 208 9.94 -1.14 -17.48
N PHE A 209 10.08 -1.81 -16.34
CA PHE A 209 11.31 -1.76 -15.55
C PHE A 209 12.29 -2.82 -16.03
N ARG A 210 11.80 -4.05 -16.25
CA ARG A 210 12.59 -5.18 -16.73
C ARG A 210 13.35 -4.86 -18.03
N GLU A 211 12.74 -4.12 -18.96
CA GLU A 211 13.34 -3.71 -20.23
C GLU A 211 14.51 -2.72 -20.08
N LYS A 212 14.71 -2.15 -18.89
CA LYS A 212 15.87 -1.30 -18.57
C LYS A 212 17.08 -2.10 -18.09
N LEU A 213 16.95 -3.42 -17.93
CA LEU A 213 17.93 -4.28 -17.27
C LEU A 213 18.56 -5.24 -18.28
N ASP A 214 19.89 -5.27 -18.31
CA ASP A 214 20.66 -6.25 -19.05
C ASP A 214 21.07 -7.44 -18.14
N ALA A 215 21.31 -7.16 -16.86
CA ALA A 215 21.72 -8.11 -15.85
C ALA A 215 20.98 -7.90 -14.51
N TRP A 216 21.10 -8.87 -13.61
CA TRP A 216 20.44 -8.84 -12.30
C TRP A 216 20.90 -7.67 -11.42
N ASP A 217 22.19 -7.35 -11.44
CA ASP A 217 22.76 -6.23 -10.68
C ASP A 217 22.25 -4.85 -11.13
N ASP A 218 21.71 -4.74 -12.35
CA ASP A 218 21.11 -3.49 -12.85
C ASP A 218 19.86 -3.10 -12.07
N ILE A 219 19.18 -4.06 -11.42
CA ILE A 219 18.00 -3.78 -10.56
C ILE A 219 18.34 -2.73 -9.50
N ARG A 220 19.53 -2.82 -8.90
CA ARG A 220 19.98 -1.89 -7.86
C ARG A 220 20.17 -0.47 -8.40
N LEU A 221 20.61 -0.36 -9.65
CA LEU A 221 21.05 0.89 -10.28
C LEU A 221 19.91 1.63 -10.98
N ALA A 222 18.99 0.89 -11.58
CA ALA A 222 17.86 1.46 -12.30
C ALA A 222 16.83 2.09 -11.32
N SER A 223 16.35 3.29 -11.65
CA SER A 223 15.30 3.94 -10.86
C SER A 223 13.92 3.29 -11.11
N PRO A 224 13.21 2.82 -10.07
CA PRO A 224 11.83 2.34 -10.19
C PRO A 224 10.80 3.47 -10.14
N PHE A 225 11.21 4.70 -9.81
CA PHE A 225 10.31 5.80 -9.49
C PHE A 225 9.99 6.67 -10.70
N SER A 226 8.76 7.18 -10.74
CA SER A 226 8.42 8.35 -11.56
C SER A 226 8.88 9.66 -10.87
N ASP A 227 8.83 10.76 -11.60
CA ASP A 227 9.04 12.10 -11.02
C ASP A 227 7.99 12.42 -9.95
N ALA A 228 6.77 11.90 -10.10
CA ALA A 228 5.66 12.12 -9.16
C ALA A 228 5.85 11.34 -7.85
N ASP A 229 6.32 10.09 -7.91
CA ASP A 229 6.68 9.30 -6.72
C ASP A 229 7.77 10.03 -5.91
N SER A 230 8.82 10.43 -6.62
CA SER A 230 9.98 11.12 -6.05
C SER A 230 9.58 12.47 -5.45
N GLY A 231 8.70 13.22 -6.13
CA GLY A 231 8.17 14.50 -5.66
C GLY A 231 7.30 14.34 -4.40
N THR A 232 6.46 13.30 -4.37
CA THR A 232 5.60 13.01 -3.21
C THR A 232 6.42 12.65 -1.99
N LEU A 233 7.45 11.79 -2.14
CA LEU A 233 8.33 11.47 -1.03
C LEU A 233 9.05 12.70 -0.50
N ARG A 234 9.63 13.54 -1.38
CA ARG A 234 10.31 14.78 -0.96
C ARG A 234 9.37 15.78 -0.28
N PHE A 235 8.10 15.81 -0.67
CA PHE A 235 7.09 16.61 0.02
C PHE A 235 6.82 16.07 1.43
N LEU A 236 6.72 14.75 1.59
CA LEU A 236 6.53 14.11 2.90
C LEU A 236 7.78 14.30 3.78
N TYR A 237 8.98 14.18 3.22
CA TYR A 237 10.26 14.23 3.92
C TYR A 237 11.14 15.37 3.36
N PRO A 238 10.80 16.64 3.65
CA PRO A 238 11.53 17.79 3.11
C PRO A 238 12.95 17.85 3.67
N GLN A 239 13.85 18.45 2.91
CA GLN A 239 15.22 18.69 3.36
C GLN A 239 15.19 19.51 4.66
N ARG A 240 15.94 19.08 5.67
CA ARG A 240 16.12 19.89 6.89
C ARG A 240 17.00 21.10 6.54
N GLY A 241 16.48 22.30 6.78
CA GLY A 241 17.29 23.53 6.77
C GLY A 241 17.20 24.43 5.53
N VAL A 242 16.21 24.26 4.65
CA VAL A 242 15.86 25.29 3.65
C VAL A 242 14.61 26.01 4.13
N SER A 243 14.82 27.09 4.90
CA SER A 243 13.82 28.13 5.19
C SER A 243 14.06 29.32 4.28
#